data_AF-I4G1B3-F1
#
_entry.id   AF-I4G1B3-F1
#
_cell.length_a   1.000
_cell.length_b   1.000
_cell.length_c   1.000
_cell.angle_alpha   90.00
_cell.angle_beta   90.00
_cell.angle_gamma   90.00
#
_symmetry.space_group_name_H-M   'P 1'
#
loop_
_entity.id
_entity.type
_entity.pdbx_description
1 polymer ?
#
loop_
_entity_poly.entity_id
_entity_poly.type
_entity_poly.pdbx_seq_one_letter_code
_entity_poly.pdbx_strand_id
1 'polypeptide(L)'
;MKQEVKRQAGKRSGLWMRDKKIFERETIIYRKVGKELIATYADKGIYYEQTIHSCHITDKRVKTKYVLGVFNSTLFKFYYQKTNSQGGDIFPQIRISSVEKLPIKLADSKTQETIETLVNQILAKKSEDNSADTSELEKEIDKIVYELYGLSEEEIRIIEGETK
;
A
#
# COMPACT_ATOMS: atom_id res chain seq x y z
N MET A 1 -2.74 -12.17 -3.49
CA MET A 1 -1.41 -12.64 -3.94
C MET A 1 -1.30 -14.08 -4.48
N LYS A 2 -2.37 -14.88 -4.62
CA LYS A 2 -2.27 -16.32 -5.00
C LYS A 2 -1.54 -16.64 -6.32
N GLN A 3 -1.55 -15.72 -7.29
CA GLN A 3 -0.84 -15.90 -8.57
C GLN A 3 0.69 -15.80 -8.43
N GLU A 4 1.19 -15.07 -7.44
CA GLU A 4 2.64 -14.82 -7.27
C GLU A 4 3.39 -15.97 -6.60
N VAL A 5 2.62 -16.87 -5.96
CA VAL A 5 3.13 -18.08 -5.30
C VAL A 5 3.21 -19.25 -6.29
N LYS A 6 2.56 -19.16 -7.46
CA LYS A 6 2.68 -20.17 -8.52
C LYS A 6 4.10 -20.13 -9.08
N ARG A 7 4.87 -21.20 -8.81
CA ARG A 7 6.23 -21.40 -9.31
C ARG A 7 6.20 -22.37 -10.49
N GLN A 8 7.08 -22.17 -11.47
CA GLN A 8 7.35 -23.21 -12.47
C GLN A 8 7.93 -24.46 -11.77
N ALA A 9 7.27 -25.61 -11.92
CA ALA A 9 7.61 -26.83 -11.19
C ALA A 9 9.04 -27.31 -11.47
N GLY A 10 9.77 -27.72 -10.41
CA GLY A 10 10.99 -28.53 -10.51
C GLY A 10 12.35 -27.81 -10.56
N LYS A 11 12.43 -26.48 -10.41
CA LYS A 11 13.73 -25.73 -10.38
C LYS A 11 14.01 -25.13 -8.99
N ARG A 12 15.28 -24.77 -8.70
CA ARG A 12 15.70 -24.14 -7.43
C ARG A 12 14.93 -22.83 -7.17
N SER A 13 14.62 -22.50 -5.91
CA SER A 13 13.92 -21.27 -5.49
C SER A 13 14.62 -20.00 -5.99
N GLY A 14 13.90 -19.11 -6.66
CA GLY A 14 14.43 -17.83 -7.15
C GLY A 14 13.45 -17.06 -8.03
N LEU A 15 13.82 -15.82 -8.39
CA LEU A 15 13.02 -14.92 -9.22
C LEU A 15 12.65 -15.51 -10.59
N TRP A 16 13.53 -16.32 -11.16
CA TRP A 16 13.39 -17.00 -12.47
C TRP A 16 12.25 -18.02 -12.54
N MET A 17 11.61 -18.39 -11.43
CA MET A 17 10.46 -19.31 -11.41
C MET A 17 9.10 -18.62 -11.35
N ARG A 18 9.07 -17.29 -11.20
CA ARG A 18 7.82 -16.53 -11.27
C ARG A 18 7.37 -16.41 -12.73
N ASP A 19 6.08 -16.53 -12.95
CA ASP A 19 5.49 -16.29 -14.26
C ASP A 19 5.80 -14.85 -14.70
N LYS A 20 6.37 -14.68 -15.90
CA LYS A 20 6.70 -13.38 -16.48
C LYS A 20 5.51 -12.42 -16.46
N LYS A 21 4.29 -12.95 -16.61
CA LYS A 21 3.03 -12.19 -16.57
C LYS A 21 2.82 -11.41 -15.27
N ILE A 22 3.46 -11.81 -14.16
CA ILE A 22 3.39 -11.11 -12.88
C ILE A 22 4.09 -9.74 -12.96
N PHE A 23 5.12 -9.63 -13.78
CA PHE A 23 5.91 -8.40 -13.96
C PHE A 23 5.42 -7.56 -15.14
N GLU A 24 4.59 -8.10 -16.03
CA GLU A 24 4.05 -7.39 -17.21
C GLU A 24 2.76 -6.59 -16.90
N ARG A 25 2.45 -6.40 -15.62
CA ARG A 25 1.26 -5.68 -15.14
C ARG A 25 1.65 -4.61 -14.13
N GLU A 26 0.80 -3.60 -14.01
CA GLU A 26 0.88 -2.68 -12.89
C GLU A 26 0.56 -3.42 -11.57
N THR A 27 1.29 -3.03 -10.52
CA THR A 27 1.10 -3.58 -9.19
C THR A 27 1.49 -2.54 -8.15
N ILE A 28 0.93 -2.66 -6.96
CA ILE A 28 1.49 -1.99 -5.79
C ILE A 28 2.61 -2.87 -5.27
N ILE A 29 3.73 -2.29 -4.87
CA ILE A 29 4.79 -2.99 -4.14
C ILE A 29 4.96 -2.35 -2.76
N TYR A 30 5.31 -3.14 -1.77
CA TYR A 30 5.51 -2.68 -0.40
C TYR A 30 6.62 -3.47 0.29
N ARG A 31 7.26 -2.83 1.28
CA ARG A 31 8.38 -3.42 2.03
C ARG A 31 7.93 -4.62 2.87
N LYS A 32 8.70 -5.71 2.85
CA LYS A 32 8.45 -6.87 3.72
C LYS A 32 8.85 -6.59 5.18
N VAL A 33 9.89 -5.82 5.42
CA VAL A 33 10.41 -5.54 6.78
C VAL A 33 10.14 -4.09 7.12
N GLY A 34 9.32 -3.81 8.12
CA GLY A 34 8.93 -2.46 8.53
C GLY A 34 7.86 -2.49 9.64
N LYS A 35 7.84 -1.44 10.47
CA LYS A 35 6.82 -1.24 11.52
C LYS A 35 5.46 -0.80 10.94
N GLU A 36 5.49 -0.23 9.75
CA GLU A 36 4.35 0.35 9.07
C GLU A 36 4.33 -0.01 7.58
N LEU A 37 3.15 0.03 6.99
CA LEU A 37 2.97 -0.21 5.57
C LEU A 37 3.51 0.99 4.79
N ILE A 38 4.54 0.75 3.98
CA ILE A 38 5.08 1.73 3.04
C ILE A 38 5.01 1.07 1.67
N ALA A 39 4.22 1.66 0.80
CA ALA A 39 3.91 1.13 -0.52
C ALA A 39 4.21 2.15 -1.61
N THR A 40 4.56 1.68 -2.80
CA THR A 40 4.68 2.50 -4.00
C THR A 40 4.05 1.81 -5.20
N TYR A 41 3.80 2.59 -6.24
CA TYR A 41 3.33 2.09 -7.52
C TYR A 41 4.51 1.50 -8.30
N ALA A 42 4.35 0.27 -8.79
CA ALA A 42 5.27 -0.34 -9.73
C ALA A 42 4.58 -0.49 -11.08
N ASP A 43 5.16 0.15 -12.10
CA ASP A 43 4.74 -0.05 -13.48
C ASP A 43 5.22 -1.41 -14.01
N LYS A 44 4.85 -1.72 -15.26
CA LYS A 44 5.23 -2.95 -15.95
C LYS A 44 6.76 -3.02 -16.09
N GLY A 45 7.29 -4.22 -15.94
CA GLY A 45 8.71 -4.52 -16.10
C GLY A 45 9.55 -4.35 -14.84
N ILE A 46 8.93 -4.07 -13.69
CA ILE A 46 9.64 -3.95 -12.42
C ILE A 46 9.82 -5.33 -11.76
N TYR A 47 11.07 -5.70 -11.52
CA TYR A 47 11.46 -6.95 -10.87
C TYR A 47 11.86 -6.71 -9.41
N TYR A 48 11.40 -7.57 -8.50
CA TYR A 48 11.66 -7.42 -7.06
C TYR A 48 11.85 -8.75 -6.34
N GLU A 49 12.82 -8.75 -5.43
CA GLU A 49 13.33 -9.88 -4.64
C GLU A 49 12.51 -10.14 -3.36
N GLN A 50 13.02 -10.99 -2.47
CA GLN A 50 12.32 -11.44 -1.25
C GLN A 50 12.05 -10.36 -0.20
N THR A 51 12.65 -9.18 -0.33
CA THR A 51 12.50 -8.04 0.60
C THR A 51 11.26 -7.19 0.30
N ILE A 52 10.61 -7.42 -0.84
CA ILE A 52 9.43 -6.69 -1.29
C ILE A 52 8.30 -7.69 -1.54
N HIS A 53 7.10 -7.26 -1.18
CA HIS A 53 5.86 -7.92 -1.54
C HIS A 53 5.09 -7.07 -2.53
N SER A 54 4.26 -7.71 -3.32
CA SER A 54 3.43 -7.06 -4.33
C SER A 54 1.97 -7.36 -4.08
N CYS A 55 1.13 -6.38 -4.40
CA CYS A 55 -0.31 -6.44 -4.32
C CYS A 55 -0.88 -6.01 -5.66
N HIS A 56 -1.40 -6.98 -6.40
CA HIS A 56 -2.14 -6.73 -7.64
C HIS A 56 -3.64 -6.73 -7.36
N ILE A 57 -4.31 -5.64 -7.76
CA ILE A 57 -5.74 -5.46 -7.61
C ILE A 57 -6.45 -6.16 -8.77
N THR A 58 -7.26 -7.17 -8.45
CA THR A 58 -8.01 -7.95 -9.47
C THR A 58 -9.41 -7.42 -9.72
N ASP A 59 -9.97 -6.65 -8.78
CA ASP A 59 -11.30 -6.06 -8.92
C ASP A 59 -11.23 -4.77 -9.73
N LYS A 60 -11.85 -4.77 -10.91
CA LYS A 60 -11.85 -3.62 -11.84
C LYS A 60 -12.64 -2.42 -11.34
N ARG A 61 -13.48 -2.59 -10.31
CA ARG A 61 -14.24 -1.49 -9.69
C ARG A 61 -13.36 -0.60 -8.81
N VAL A 62 -12.16 -1.08 -8.48
CA VAL A 62 -11.23 -0.42 -7.60
C VAL A 62 -9.98 -0.05 -8.39
N LYS A 63 -9.64 1.23 -8.42
CA LYS A 63 -8.43 1.70 -9.09
C LYS A 63 -7.18 1.37 -8.27
N THR A 64 -6.11 0.95 -8.94
CA THR A 64 -4.83 0.58 -8.30
C THR A 64 -4.26 1.74 -7.48
N LYS A 65 -4.23 2.95 -8.03
CA LYS A 65 -3.68 4.15 -7.37
C LYS A 65 -4.54 4.66 -6.22
N TYR A 66 -5.85 4.42 -6.26
CA TYR A 66 -6.73 4.67 -5.12
C TYR A 66 -6.31 3.79 -3.92
N VAL A 67 -6.12 2.48 -4.14
CA VAL A 67 -5.65 1.57 -3.08
C VAL A 67 -4.27 1.98 -2.56
N LEU A 68 -3.38 2.46 -3.44
CA LEU A 68 -2.08 2.97 -3.04
C LEU A 68 -2.19 4.17 -2.09
N GLY A 69 -3.10 5.11 -2.37
CA GLY A 69 -3.37 6.24 -1.47
C GLY A 69 -3.87 5.76 -0.11
N VAL A 70 -4.85 4.84 -0.10
CA VAL A 70 -5.37 4.24 1.15
C VAL A 70 -4.27 3.51 1.93
N PHE A 71 -3.40 2.74 1.26
CA PHE A 71 -2.31 1.99 1.91
C PHE A 71 -1.30 2.88 2.64
N ASN A 72 -1.00 4.05 2.07
CA ASN A 72 -0.05 4.99 2.66
C ASN A 72 -0.69 6.00 3.62
N SER A 73 -2.02 5.95 3.80
CA SER A 73 -2.74 6.82 4.73
C SER A 73 -2.35 6.57 6.20
N THR A 74 -2.45 7.61 7.01
CA THR A 74 -2.18 7.58 8.45
C THR A 74 -3.10 6.59 9.16
N LEU A 75 -4.37 6.50 8.75
CA LEU A 75 -5.32 5.50 9.26
C LEU A 75 -4.79 4.07 9.07
N PHE A 76 -4.32 3.72 7.87
CA PHE A 76 -3.88 2.36 7.58
C PHE A 76 -2.54 2.03 8.24
N LYS A 77 -1.64 3.01 8.38
CA LYS A 77 -0.42 2.86 9.19
C LYS A 77 -0.79 2.57 10.65
N PHE A 78 -1.69 3.34 11.24
CA PHE A 78 -2.18 3.14 12.61
C PHE A 78 -2.86 1.77 12.78
N TYR A 79 -3.80 1.44 11.89
CA TYR A 79 -4.52 0.16 11.93
C TYR A 79 -3.56 -1.03 11.83
N TYR A 80 -2.59 -0.95 10.92
CA TYR A 80 -1.59 -1.98 10.75
C TYR A 80 -0.72 -2.15 12.00
N GLN A 81 -0.24 -1.06 12.59
CA GLN A 81 0.57 -1.10 13.82
C GLN A 81 -0.20 -1.72 15.00
N LYS A 82 -1.51 -1.43 15.13
CA LYS A 82 -2.34 -1.99 16.21
C LYS A 82 -2.71 -3.46 16.01
N THR A 83 -2.93 -3.88 14.77
CA THR A 83 -3.34 -5.26 14.47
C THR A 83 -2.15 -6.22 14.34
N ASN A 84 -0.97 -5.73 13.98
CA ASN A 84 0.21 -6.55 13.80
C ASN A 84 1.03 -6.68 15.10
N SER A 85 0.49 -7.38 16.08
CA SER A 85 1.13 -7.66 17.39
C SER A 85 2.19 -8.77 17.38
N GLN A 86 2.49 -9.35 16.21
CA GLN A 86 3.13 -10.67 16.07
C GLN A 86 4.61 -10.62 15.61
N GLY A 87 5.25 -9.46 15.69
CA GLY A 87 6.68 -9.33 15.42
C GLY A 87 7.24 -8.33 16.41
N GLY A 88 7.97 -8.81 17.42
CA GLY A 88 8.62 -7.95 18.41
C GLY A 88 9.47 -6.85 17.74
N ASP A 89 9.92 -5.88 18.53
CA ASP A 89 10.48 -4.62 18.03
C ASP A 89 11.69 -4.74 17.09
N ILE A 90 12.37 -5.88 17.11
CA ILE A 90 13.71 -6.03 16.53
C ILE A 90 13.65 -6.22 15.00
N PHE A 91 12.62 -6.86 14.44
CA PHE A 91 12.42 -6.99 12.97
C PHE A 91 10.95 -7.27 12.59
N PRO A 92 10.06 -6.26 12.69
CA PRO A 92 8.66 -6.45 12.32
C PRO A 92 8.55 -6.74 10.81
N GLN A 93 7.81 -7.79 10.49
CA GLN A 93 7.57 -8.22 9.12
C GLN A 93 6.11 -7.99 8.71
N ILE A 94 5.94 -7.39 7.55
CA ILE A 94 4.67 -7.20 6.88
C ILE A 94 4.26 -8.48 6.16
N ARG A 95 3.50 -9.31 6.87
CA ARG A 95 2.97 -10.56 6.33
C ARG A 95 1.93 -10.26 5.26
N ILE A 96 2.02 -10.97 4.14
CA ILE A 96 1.02 -10.98 3.06
C ILE A 96 -0.40 -11.21 3.62
N SER A 97 -0.55 -12.17 4.55
CA SER A 97 -1.83 -12.49 5.18
C SER A 97 -2.45 -11.34 5.98
N SER A 98 -1.63 -10.41 6.46
CA SER A 98 -2.12 -9.23 7.18
C SER A 98 -2.62 -8.17 6.21
N VAL A 99 -1.89 -7.95 5.10
CA VAL A 99 -2.29 -7.01 4.04
C VAL A 99 -3.55 -7.49 3.32
N GLU A 100 -3.70 -8.80 3.09
CA GLU A 100 -4.92 -9.38 2.48
C GLU A 100 -6.18 -9.21 3.35
N LYS A 101 -6.03 -8.93 4.65
CA LYS A 101 -7.15 -8.71 5.59
C LYS A 101 -7.49 -7.24 5.81
N LEU A 102 -6.74 -6.32 5.20
CA LEU A 102 -7.00 -4.89 5.39
C LEU A 102 -8.40 -4.52 4.84
N PRO A 103 -9.21 -3.78 5.62
CA PRO A 103 -10.59 -3.49 5.24
C PRO A 103 -10.64 -2.32 4.24
N ILE A 104 -10.31 -2.56 2.97
CA ILE A 104 -10.39 -1.54 1.91
C ILE A 104 -11.85 -1.30 1.54
N LYS A 105 -12.37 -0.10 1.82
CA LYS A 105 -13.72 0.30 1.40
C LYS A 105 -13.76 0.61 -0.11
N LEU A 106 -14.86 0.25 -0.75
CA LEU A 106 -15.14 0.65 -2.12
C LEU A 106 -15.73 2.07 -2.11
N ALA A 107 -14.97 3.06 -2.58
CA ALA A 107 -15.43 4.43 -2.76
C ALA A 107 -16.11 4.61 -4.14
N ASP A 108 -16.88 5.69 -4.29
CA ASP A 108 -17.45 6.09 -5.59
C ASP A 108 -16.35 6.52 -6.58
N SER A 109 -16.70 6.59 -7.88
CA SER A 109 -15.72 6.90 -8.95
C SER A 109 -15.03 8.25 -8.74
N LYS A 110 -15.75 9.26 -8.27
CA LYS A 110 -15.22 10.61 -8.10
C LYS A 110 -14.19 10.63 -6.97
N THR A 111 -14.50 10.01 -5.84
CA THR A 111 -13.54 9.88 -4.73
C THR A 111 -12.30 9.09 -5.13
N GLN A 112 -12.47 7.98 -5.87
CA GLN A 112 -11.33 7.22 -6.39
C GLN A 112 -10.46 8.05 -7.35
N GLU A 113 -11.07 8.87 -8.22
CA GLU A 113 -10.36 9.78 -9.14
C GLU A 113 -9.60 10.89 -8.41
N THR A 114 -10.20 11.47 -7.37
CA THR A 114 -9.53 12.50 -6.55
C THR A 114 -8.27 11.94 -5.90
N ILE A 115 -8.37 10.80 -5.20
CA ILE A 115 -7.20 10.17 -4.56
C ILE A 115 -6.16 9.77 -5.61
N GLU A 116 -6.58 9.19 -6.74
CA GLU A 116 -5.66 8.85 -7.83
C GLU A 116 -4.90 10.07 -8.36
N THR A 117 -5.57 11.21 -8.49
CA THR A 117 -4.95 12.47 -8.94
C THR A 117 -3.90 12.95 -7.94
N LEU A 118 -4.22 12.96 -6.65
CA LEU A 118 -3.28 13.32 -5.58
C LEU A 118 -2.07 12.39 -5.57
N VAL A 119 -2.30 11.08 -5.66
CA VAL A 119 -1.24 10.07 -5.73
C VAL A 119 -0.35 10.29 -6.96
N ASN A 120 -0.92 10.62 -8.12
CA ASN A 120 -0.13 10.92 -9.32
C ASN A 120 0.76 12.15 -9.12
N GLN A 121 0.27 13.21 -8.47
CA GLN A 121 1.07 14.40 -8.17
C GLN A 121 2.22 14.06 -7.20
N ILE A 122 1.96 13.25 -6.17
CA ILE A 122 2.99 12.78 -5.23
C ILE A 122 4.07 11.99 -5.97
N LEU A 123 3.66 11.03 -6.81
CA LEU A 123 4.59 10.19 -7.57
C LEU A 123 5.42 11.02 -8.57
N ALA A 124 4.82 11.99 -9.25
CA ALA A 124 5.52 12.89 -10.17
C ALA A 124 6.58 13.72 -9.44
N LYS A 125 6.19 14.40 -8.33
CA LYS A 125 7.12 15.19 -7.50
C LYS A 125 8.28 14.34 -6.99
N LYS A 126 8.00 13.16 -6.43
CA LYS A 126 9.03 12.27 -5.87
C LYS A 126 9.91 11.62 -6.95
N SER A 127 9.43 11.50 -8.18
CA SER A 127 10.24 11.03 -9.32
C SER A 127 11.25 12.08 -9.80
N GLU A 128 10.92 13.37 -9.66
CA GLU A 128 11.82 14.48 -9.99
C GLU A 128 12.84 14.70 -8.86
N ASP A 129 12.38 14.68 -7.62
CA ASP A 129 13.20 14.78 -6.42
C ASP A 129 12.70 13.83 -5.32
N ASN A 130 13.51 12.83 -4.98
CA ASN A 130 13.20 11.86 -3.94
C ASN A 130 13.01 12.48 -2.54
N SER A 131 13.49 13.70 -2.33
CA SER A 131 13.34 14.48 -1.09
C SER A 131 12.21 15.50 -1.12
N ALA A 132 11.45 15.58 -2.23
CA ALA A 132 10.34 16.51 -2.38
C ALA A 132 9.31 16.35 -1.26
N ASP A 133 8.96 17.47 -0.63
CA ASP A 133 7.90 17.49 0.37
C ASP A 133 6.53 17.33 -0.30
N THR A 134 5.82 16.29 0.12
CA THR A 134 4.45 15.98 -0.33
C THR A 134 3.47 15.90 0.82
N SER A 135 3.84 16.40 2.00
CA SER A 135 3.05 16.28 3.23
C SER A 135 1.64 16.87 3.10
N GLU A 136 1.48 17.97 2.35
CA GLU A 136 0.16 18.57 2.12
C GLU A 136 -0.77 17.66 1.31
N LEU A 137 -0.27 17.06 0.23
CA LEU A 137 -1.02 16.12 -0.61
C LEU A 137 -1.36 14.84 0.16
N GLU A 138 -0.44 14.36 0.99
CA GLU A 138 -0.66 13.20 1.86
C GLU A 138 -1.75 13.49 2.91
N LYS A 139 -1.76 14.69 3.51
CA LYS A 139 -2.82 15.13 4.43
C LYS A 139 -4.18 15.26 3.76
N GLU A 140 -4.23 15.70 2.50
CA GLU A 140 -5.49 15.73 1.73
C GLU A 140 -6.04 14.33 1.51
N ILE A 141 -5.19 13.35 1.18
CA ILE A 141 -5.58 11.95 1.09
C ILE A 141 -6.10 11.45 2.45
N ASP A 142 -5.40 11.76 3.55
CA ASP A 142 -5.80 11.35 4.89
C ASP A 142 -7.21 11.86 5.24
N LYS A 143 -7.52 13.14 4.97
CA LYS A 143 -8.87 13.70 5.18
C LYS A 143 -9.95 12.91 4.44
N ILE A 144 -9.73 12.65 3.15
CA ILE A 144 -10.69 11.89 2.32
C ILE A 144 -10.84 10.46 2.87
N VAL A 145 -9.74 9.85 3.30
CA VAL A 145 -9.77 8.51 3.91
C VAL A 145 -10.54 8.53 5.24
N TYR A 146 -10.32 9.51 6.11
CA TYR A 146 -11.07 9.61 7.37
C TYR A 146 -12.58 9.74 7.13
N GLU A 147 -12.99 10.59 6.18
CA GLU A 147 -14.39 10.73 5.77
C GLU A 147 -14.96 9.42 5.21
N LEU A 148 -14.22 8.74 4.33
CA LEU A 148 -14.62 7.46 3.76
C LEU A 148 -14.84 6.38 4.83
N TYR A 149 -14.02 6.41 5.89
CA TYR A 149 -14.14 5.47 7.00
C TYR A 149 -15.15 5.89 8.05
N GLY A 150 -15.59 7.16 8.04
CA GLY A 150 -16.59 7.71 8.96
C GLY A 150 -16.02 7.99 10.34
N LEU A 151 -14.77 8.43 10.41
CA LEU A 151 -14.08 8.69 11.68
C LEU A 151 -14.51 10.03 12.27
N SER A 152 -14.67 10.04 13.60
CA SER A 152 -14.89 11.25 14.39
C SER A 152 -13.59 12.02 14.63
N GLU A 153 -13.69 13.30 15.01
CA GLU A 153 -12.53 14.11 15.38
C GLU A 153 -11.73 13.49 16.53
N GLU A 154 -12.41 12.88 17.51
CA GLU A 154 -11.79 12.17 18.64
C GLU A 154 -10.91 11.02 18.13
N GLU A 155 -11.44 10.19 17.23
CA GLU A 155 -10.71 9.05 16.65
C GLU A 155 -9.54 9.52 15.77
N ILE A 156 -9.72 10.59 15.00
CA ILE A 156 -8.65 11.18 14.19
C ILE A 156 -7.50 11.64 15.09
N ARG A 157 -7.78 12.34 16.20
CA ARG A 157 -6.75 12.76 17.17
C ARG A 157 -5.97 11.58 17.75
N ILE A 158 -6.65 10.47 18.05
CA ILE A 158 -6.01 9.23 18.52
C ILE A 158 -5.09 8.64 17.45
N ILE A 159 -5.54 8.63 16.19
CA ILE A 159 -4.78 8.09 15.05
C ILE A 159 -3.53 8.93 14.78
N GLU A 160 -3.64 10.24 14.83
CA GLU A 160 -2.53 11.18 14.59
C GLU A 160 -1.57 11.29 15.80
N GLY A 161 -1.93 10.69 16.93
CA GLY A 161 -1.09 10.65 18.13
C GLY A 161 -1.09 11.95 18.92
N GLU A 162 -2.13 12.78 18.78
CA GLU A 162 -2.28 14.06 19.48
C GLU A 162 -2.69 13.92 20.96
N THR A 163 -3.08 12.72 21.40
CA THR A 163 -3.24 12.39 22.82
C THR A 163 -1.96 11.80 23.40
N LYS A 164 -1.12 12.64 24.00
CA LYS A 164 -0.08 12.29 24.96
C LYS A 164 -0.18 13.17 26.20
#